data_AF-A0A834RCJ4-F1
#
_entry.id   AF-A0A834RCJ4-F1
#
_cell.length_a   1.000
_cell.length_b   1.000
_cell.length_c   1.000
_cell.angle_alpha   90.00
_cell.angle_beta   90.00
_cell.angle_gamma   90.00
#
_symmetry.space_group_name_H-M   'P 1'
#
loop_
_entity.id
_entity.type
_entity.pdbx_description
1 polymer ?
#
loop_
_entity_poly.entity_id
_entity_poly.type
_entity_poly.pdbx_seq_one_letter_code
_entity_poly.pdbx_strand_id
1 'polypeptide(L)'
;MINKGIMNCIDNIIINNEEKISSKLLAEIALLITVLYQEENEEIGGFFLHSIISRFDEVFRNHSDWSQTKKLDNVVGLILNLYVTGLIESSLIYEIIDKFIDKFDQDQKSIEMIDLILKNCGFLLRKDDPSKMCLLIKAIQKRKDSIENVSGTKIRFILENLTLIKNNNSSKFSQQNSSIVLENLIANTLRSIIKKNRVQCLAGRYSAILKTPHWYSYTGELEPSETSIVNDRTTGKTRIQDNQLVDTMIVSETQQTDLDRLCHRLRINAPLRKELLKALIVSNNYVEAAGKMISIARNNHRRSSMSYCMLRSMRANIIDSMIIFLFISLTSIENIRLL
;
A
#
# COMPACT_ATOMS: atom_id res chain seq x y z
N MET A 1 18.47 -3.11 6.24
CA MET A 1 19.34 -1.95 6.56
C MET A 1 19.27 -0.86 5.49
N ILE A 2 19.39 -1.18 4.19
CA ILE A 2 19.37 -0.19 3.10
C ILE A 2 18.09 0.66 3.08
N ASN A 3 16.90 0.04 3.18
CA ASN A 3 15.63 0.77 3.17
C ASN A 3 15.50 1.79 4.32
N LYS A 4 16.04 1.44 5.50
CA LYS A 4 16.07 2.35 6.66
C LYS A 4 17.04 3.51 6.43
N GLY A 5 18.17 3.28 5.75
CA GLY A 5 19.09 4.32 5.34
C GLY A 5 18.48 5.29 4.32
N ILE A 6 17.81 4.76 3.29
CA ILE A 6 17.09 5.58 2.29
C ILE A 6 15.97 6.38 2.97
N MET A 7 15.19 5.75 3.85
CA MET A 7 14.17 6.46 4.63
C MET A 7 14.77 7.54 5.52
N ASN A 8 15.87 7.30 6.22
CA ASN A 8 16.51 8.33 7.03
C ASN A 8 16.96 9.54 6.17
N CYS A 9 17.45 9.29 4.95
CA CYS A 9 17.76 10.37 4.00
C CYS A 9 16.49 11.13 3.58
N ILE A 10 15.42 10.41 3.26
CA ILE A 10 14.13 11.00 2.91
C ILE A 10 13.57 11.81 4.09
N ASP A 11 13.64 11.29 5.31
CA ASP A 11 13.18 11.97 6.52
C ASP A 11 13.98 13.25 6.78
N ASN A 12 15.30 13.20 6.59
CA ASN A 12 16.15 14.38 6.72
C ASN A 12 15.86 15.43 5.64
N ILE A 13 15.60 15.00 4.40
CA ILE A 13 15.36 15.91 3.27
C ILE A 13 13.95 16.50 3.33
N ILE A 14 12.93 15.69 3.64
CA ILE A 14 11.51 16.04 3.50
C ILE A 14 10.90 16.54 4.80
N ILE A 15 11.20 15.87 5.92
CA ILE A 15 10.45 16.03 7.16
C ILE A 15 11.18 16.93 8.15
N ASN A 16 12.50 16.83 8.24
CA ASN A 16 13.28 17.72 9.11
C ASN A 16 13.50 19.10 8.47
N ASN A 17 13.16 19.26 7.19
CA ASN A 17 13.30 20.53 6.50
C ASN A 17 12.06 21.41 6.74
N GLU A 18 12.28 22.56 7.36
CA GLU A 18 11.24 23.55 7.65
C GLU A 18 10.85 24.39 6.43
N GLU A 19 11.71 24.40 5.40
CA GLU A 19 11.50 25.14 4.16
C GLU A 19 10.77 24.33 3.10
N LYS A 20 10.20 25.05 2.11
CA LYS A 20 9.50 24.44 0.99
C LYS A 20 10.49 23.77 0.04
N ILE A 21 10.29 22.48 -0.19
CA ILE A 21 11.13 21.71 -1.11
C ILE A 21 10.69 21.94 -2.55
N SER A 22 11.65 21.91 -3.48
CA SER A 22 11.38 21.96 -4.91
C SER A 22 10.49 20.79 -5.33
N SER A 23 9.46 21.08 -6.11
CA SER A 23 8.53 20.07 -6.59
C SER A 23 9.18 19.02 -7.48
N LYS A 24 10.28 19.39 -8.15
CA LYS A 24 11.10 18.46 -8.93
C LYS A 24 11.72 17.38 -8.04
N LEU A 25 12.26 17.76 -6.89
CA LEU A 25 12.87 16.82 -5.96
C LEU A 25 11.82 15.87 -5.38
N LEU A 26 10.63 16.38 -5.02
CA LEU A 26 9.53 15.54 -4.54
C LEU A 26 9.09 14.50 -5.60
N ALA A 27 9.03 14.91 -6.87
CA ALA A 27 8.71 14.01 -7.98
C ALA A 27 9.82 12.95 -8.20
N GLU A 28 11.09 13.33 -8.11
CA GLU A 28 12.23 12.40 -8.23
C GLU A 28 12.26 11.38 -7.08
N ILE A 29 11.98 11.79 -5.85
CA ILE A 29 11.89 10.88 -4.70
C ILE A 29 10.69 9.92 -4.86
N ALA A 30 9.54 10.42 -5.29
CA ALA A 30 8.38 9.56 -5.57
C ALA A 30 8.66 8.55 -6.69
N LEU A 31 9.39 8.96 -7.73
CA LEU A 31 9.86 8.07 -8.80
C LEU A 31 10.82 7.01 -8.28
N LEU A 32 11.79 7.39 -7.44
CA LEU A 32 12.72 6.45 -6.82
C LEU A 32 11.96 5.38 -6.01
N ILE A 33 11.03 5.78 -5.14
CA ILE A 33 10.21 4.84 -4.35
C ILE A 33 9.41 3.92 -5.29
N THR A 34 8.84 4.47 -6.36
CA THR A 34 8.04 3.72 -7.33
C THR A 34 8.87 2.69 -8.10
N VAL A 35 10.08 3.06 -8.53
CA VAL A 35 11.00 2.15 -9.21
C VAL A 35 11.46 1.05 -8.26
N LEU A 36 11.80 1.40 -7.01
CA LEU A 36 12.15 0.41 -5.98
C LEU A 36 10.99 -0.56 -5.70
N TYR A 37 9.76 -0.08 -5.63
CA TYR A 37 8.57 -0.92 -5.49
C TYR A 37 8.40 -1.89 -6.68
N GLN A 38 8.65 -1.41 -7.90
CA GLN A 38 8.54 -2.23 -9.10
C GLN A 38 9.59 -3.35 -9.13
N GLU A 39 10.81 -3.07 -8.68
CA GLU A 39 11.92 -4.05 -8.63
C GLU A 39 11.82 -5.01 -7.44
N GLU A 40 11.40 -4.52 -6.27
CA GLU A 40 11.46 -5.24 -5.00
C GLU A 40 10.10 -5.38 -4.29
N ASN A 41 9.08 -5.90 -4.99
CA ASN A 41 7.79 -6.35 -4.43
C ASN A 41 7.02 -5.37 -3.49
N GLU A 42 5.85 -5.80 -3.03
CA GLU A 42 4.95 -5.07 -2.11
C GLU A 42 5.58 -4.67 -0.76
N GLU A 43 6.65 -5.36 -0.33
CA GLU A 43 7.29 -5.14 0.97
C GLU A 43 7.93 -3.75 1.07
N ILE A 44 8.58 -3.32 -0.01
CA ILE A 44 9.29 -2.05 -0.02
C ILE A 44 8.32 -0.89 -0.16
N GLY A 45 7.40 -0.97 -1.12
CA GLY A 45 6.34 0.04 -1.27
C GLY A 45 5.53 0.19 0.02
N GLY A 46 5.23 -0.92 0.68
CA GLY A 46 4.50 -0.92 1.94
C GLY A 46 5.26 -0.30 3.11
N PHE A 47 6.56 -0.58 3.25
CA PHE A 47 7.41 0.06 4.26
C PHE A 47 7.55 1.58 4.06
N PHE A 48 7.77 2.00 2.81
CA PHE A 48 7.86 3.42 2.47
C PHE A 48 6.52 4.13 2.73
N LEU A 49 5.41 3.54 2.30
CA LEU A 49 4.10 4.15 2.51
C LEU A 49 3.72 4.23 3.99
N HIS A 50 4.03 3.18 4.77
CA HIS A 50 3.86 3.21 6.23
C HIS A 50 4.62 4.39 6.84
N SER A 51 5.92 4.51 6.53
CA SER A 51 6.77 5.56 7.10
C SER A 51 6.27 6.96 6.75
N ILE A 52 5.89 7.18 5.48
CA ILE A 52 5.40 8.49 5.00
C ILE A 52 4.06 8.86 5.64
N ILE A 53 3.12 7.91 5.72
CA ILE A 53 1.80 8.15 6.31
C ILE A 53 1.89 8.31 7.83
N SER A 54 2.75 7.55 8.52
CA SER A 54 3.06 7.76 9.93
C SER A 54 3.60 9.16 10.19
N ARG A 55 4.49 9.64 9.33
CA ARG A 55 5.00 11.01 9.47
C ARG A 55 3.98 12.09 9.19
N PHE A 56 3.14 11.88 8.17
CA PHE A 56 2.00 12.74 7.92
C PHE A 56 1.12 12.84 9.17
N ASP A 57 0.81 11.72 9.82
CA ASP A 57 0.00 11.68 11.04
C ASP A 57 0.67 12.38 12.24
N GLU A 58 1.99 12.26 12.39
CA GLU A 58 2.77 13.00 13.40
C GLU A 58 2.70 14.52 13.17
N VAL A 59 2.98 14.99 11.95
CA VAL A 59 2.92 16.42 11.59
C VAL A 59 1.48 16.94 11.66
N PHE A 60 0.48 16.11 11.32
CA PHE A 60 -0.93 16.45 11.40
C PHE A 60 -1.42 16.63 12.85
N ARG A 61 -0.84 15.89 13.80
CA ARG A 61 -1.15 15.99 15.24
C ARG A 61 -0.42 17.16 15.91
N ASN A 62 0.79 17.49 15.47
CA ASN A 62 1.58 18.59 16.04
C ASN A 62 1.18 19.95 15.44
N HIS A 63 0.38 20.74 16.17
CA HIS A 63 -0.14 22.04 15.69
C HIS A 63 0.94 23.07 15.32
N SER A 64 2.10 23.04 15.99
CA SER A 64 3.25 23.90 15.66
C SER A 64 3.85 23.58 14.29
N ASP A 65 4.15 22.31 14.01
CA ASP A 65 4.69 21.86 12.72
C ASP A 65 3.65 22.05 11.60
N TRP A 66 2.37 21.88 11.92
CA TRP A 66 1.23 22.07 11.04
C TRP A 66 1.07 23.50 10.52
N SER A 67 1.08 24.49 11.42
CA SER A 67 0.73 25.87 11.07
C SER A 67 1.94 26.73 10.73
N GLN A 68 3.10 26.49 11.33
CA GLN A 68 4.23 27.43 11.27
C GLN A 68 5.32 27.00 10.27
N THR A 69 5.35 25.72 9.87
CA THR A 69 6.39 25.19 8.97
C THR A 69 5.81 24.76 7.62
N LYS A 70 6.70 24.44 6.66
CA LYS A 70 6.33 23.83 5.37
C LYS A 70 6.43 22.30 5.36
N LYS A 71 6.64 21.68 6.52
CA LYS A 71 6.74 20.22 6.66
C LYS A 71 5.48 19.51 6.14
N LEU A 72 4.31 20.02 6.50
CA LEU A 72 3.03 19.47 6.03
C LEU A 72 2.91 19.55 4.51
N ASP A 73 3.21 20.70 3.92
CA ASP A 73 3.17 20.92 2.47
C ASP A 73 4.11 19.94 1.75
N ASN A 74 5.31 19.70 2.30
CA ASN A 74 6.30 18.79 1.75
C ASN A 74 5.82 17.33 1.80
N VAL A 75 5.28 16.88 2.94
CA VAL A 75 4.78 15.51 3.10
C VAL A 75 3.54 15.26 2.23
N VAL A 76 2.58 16.19 2.21
CA VAL A 76 1.42 16.12 1.32
C VAL A 76 1.86 16.12 -0.14
N GLY A 77 2.81 16.99 -0.49
CA GLY A 77 3.40 17.03 -1.84
C GLY A 77 4.02 15.70 -2.26
N LEU A 78 4.74 15.02 -1.37
CA LEU A 78 5.28 13.69 -1.65
C LEU A 78 4.16 12.66 -1.88
N ILE A 79 3.15 12.63 -1.00
CA ILE A 79 1.99 11.72 -1.12
C ILE A 79 1.27 11.92 -2.46
N LEU A 80 1.09 13.18 -2.90
CA LEU A 80 0.47 13.48 -4.19
C LEU A 80 1.29 12.98 -5.37
N ASN A 81 2.62 13.13 -5.33
CA ASN A 81 3.48 12.58 -6.39
C ASN A 81 3.45 11.04 -6.40
N LEU A 82 3.34 10.38 -5.26
CA LEU A 82 3.17 8.90 -5.17
C LEU A 82 1.80 8.43 -5.68
N TYR A 83 0.75 9.24 -5.55
CA TYR A 83 -0.55 8.95 -6.16
C TYR A 83 -0.50 9.04 -7.69
N VAL A 84 0.21 10.03 -8.21
CA VAL A 84 0.38 10.24 -9.66
C VAL A 84 1.15 9.08 -10.30
N THR A 85 2.16 8.54 -9.61
CA THR A 85 2.89 7.34 -10.08
C THR A 85 2.00 6.09 -10.11
N GLY A 86 0.87 6.10 -9.39
CA GLY A 86 -0.05 4.98 -9.26
C GLY A 86 0.25 4.04 -8.11
N LEU A 87 1.24 4.35 -7.27
CA LEU A 87 1.56 3.52 -6.10
C LEU A 87 0.42 3.53 -5.07
N ILE A 88 -0.22 4.69 -4.89
CA ILE A 88 -1.31 4.92 -3.93
C ILE A 88 -2.67 4.93 -4.64
N GLU A 89 -3.71 4.46 -3.94
CA GLU A 89 -5.10 4.48 -4.43
C GLU A 89 -5.78 5.83 -4.17
N SER A 90 -6.77 6.20 -4.99
CA SER A 90 -7.57 7.42 -4.79
C SER A 90 -8.26 7.45 -3.42
N SER A 91 -8.66 6.27 -2.92
CA SER A 91 -9.26 6.08 -1.60
C SER A 91 -8.44 6.69 -0.46
N LEU A 92 -7.11 6.50 -0.45
CA LEU A 92 -6.24 7.06 0.59
C LEU A 92 -6.18 8.59 0.55
N ILE A 93 -6.20 9.16 -0.66
CA ILE A 93 -6.21 10.62 -0.84
C ILE A 93 -7.53 11.21 -0.33
N TYR A 94 -8.67 10.57 -0.57
CA TYR A 94 -9.94 11.00 -0.01
C TYR A 94 -9.96 10.92 1.53
N GLU A 95 -9.41 9.86 2.13
CA GLU A 95 -9.29 9.76 3.61
C GLU A 95 -8.42 10.89 4.19
N ILE A 96 -7.37 11.31 3.49
CA ILE A 96 -6.54 12.46 3.88
C ILE A 96 -7.32 13.78 3.73
N ILE A 97 -8.08 13.95 2.65
CA ILE A 97 -8.94 15.13 2.44
C ILE A 97 -9.98 15.23 3.56
N ASP A 98 -10.64 14.12 3.93
CA ASP A 98 -11.66 14.10 4.99
C ASP A 98 -11.08 14.58 6.33
N LYS A 99 -9.85 14.18 6.67
CA LYS A 99 -9.14 14.68 7.86
C LYS A 99 -8.94 16.20 7.84
N PHE A 100 -8.64 16.79 6.68
CA PHE A 100 -8.53 18.23 6.54
C PHE A 100 -9.90 18.92 6.66
N ILE A 101 -10.97 18.32 6.13
CA ILE A 101 -12.34 18.84 6.24
C ILE A 101 -12.77 18.93 7.71
N ASP A 102 -12.41 17.93 8.52
CA ASP A 102 -12.75 17.94 9.95
C ASP A 102 -12.08 19.07 10.73
N LYS A 103 -10.94 19.59 10.24
CA LYS A 103 -10.22 20.74 10.81
C LYS A 103 -10.46 22.05 10.06
N PHE A 104 -11.43 22.11 9.14
CA PHE A 104 -11.74 23.33 8.38
C PHE A 104 -12.11 24.53 9.25
N ASP A 105 -12.79 24.27 10.37
CA ASP A 105 -13.28 25.32 11.27
C ASP A 105 -12.16 25.89 12.17
N GLN A 106 -11.07 25.13 12.36
CA GLN A 106 -10.03 25.42 13.34
C GLN A 106 -8.81 26.11 12.73
N ASP A 107 -8.42 25.72 11.51
CA ASP A 107 -7.18 26.21 10.87
C ASP A 107 -7.35 26.49 9.37
N GLN A 108 -6.92 27.69 8.94
CA GLN A 108 -6.89 28.03 7.51
C GLN A 108 -5.93 27.15 6.69
N LYS A 109 -4.93 26.55 7.36
CA LYS A 109 -3.98 25.64 6.73
C LYS A 109 -4.65 24.42 6.12
N SER A 110 -5.72 23.90 6.75
CA SER A 110 -6.50 22.78 6.25
C SER A 110 -7.10 23.08 4.88
N ILE A 111 -7.63 24.29 4.71
CA ILE A 111 -8.22 24.80 3.46
C ILE A 111 -7.15 24.88 2.37
N GLU A 112 -5.96 25.42 2.71
CA GLU A 112 -4.83 25.51 1.79
C GLU A 112 -4.31 24.13 1.35
N MET A 113 -4.29 23.13 2.23
CA MET A 113 -3.89 21.77 1.88
C MET A 113 -4.89 21.09 0.96
N ILE A 114 -6.20 21.29 1.14
CA ILE A 114 -7.20 20.76 0.21
C ILE A 114 -7.05 21.42 -1.17
N ASP A 115 -6.89 22.75 -1.21
CA ASP A 115 -6.64 23.46 -2.46
C ASP A 115 -5.36 22.95 -3.16
N LEU A 116 -4.29 22.68 -2.41
CA LEU A 116 -3.07 22.06 -2.92
C LEU A 116 -3.34 20.67 -3.54
N ILE A 117 -4.10 19.81 -2.86
CA ILE A 117 -4.44 18.46 -3.36
C ILE A 117 -5.23 18.56 -4.66
N LEU A 118 -6.24 19.44 -4.72
CA LEU A 118 -7.10 19.61 -5.88
C LEU A 118 -6.35 20.17 -7.09
N LYS A 119 -5.47 21.16 -6.88
CA LYS A 119 -4.62 21.74 -7.94
C LYS A 119 -3.72 20.71 -8.61
N ASN A 120 -3.22 19.75 -7.84
CA ASN A 120 -2.24 18.78 -8.32
C ASN A 120 -2.86 17.49 -8.86
N CYS A 121 -3.90 16.96 -8.19
CA CYS A 121 -4.43 15.64 -8.50
C CYS A 121 -5.95 15.62 -8.68
N GLY A 122 -6.63 16.77 -8.71
CA GLY A 122 -8.09 16.84 -8.77
C GLY A 122 -8.72 16.12 -9.97
N PHE A 123 -8.18 16.32 -11.18
CA PHE A 123 -8.68 15.60 -12.37
C PHE A 123 -8.39 14.11 -12.32
N LEU A 124 -7.24 13.70 -11.77
CA LEU A 124 -6.90 12.30 -11.59
C LEU A 124 -7.83 11.63 -10.57
N LEU A 125 -8.14 12.30 -9.46
CA LEU A 125 -9.13 11.86 -8.47
C LEU A 125 -10.52 11.68 -9.10
N ARG A 126 -10.98 12.64 -9.91
CA ARG A 126 -12.26 12.50 -10.61
C ARG A 126 -12.26 11.33 -11.59
N LYS A 127 -11.17 11.13 -12.33
CA LYS A 127 -11.04 10.04 -13.30
C LYS A 127 -11.10 8.68 -12.60
N ASP A 128 -10.44 8.57 -11.45
CA ASP A 128 -10.35 7.32 -10.70
C ASP A 128 -11.64 7.04 -9.89
N ASP A 129 -12.28 8.05 -9.28
CA ASP A 129 -13.56 7.90 -8.56
C ASP A 129 -14.48 9.16 -8.66
N PRO A 130 -15.39 9.21 -9.66
CA PRO A 130 -16.28 10.35 -9.83
C PRO A 130 -17.35 10.47 -8.73
N SER A 131 -17.69 9.36 -8.05
CA SER A 131 -18.70 9.31 -7.01
C SER A 131 -18.21 9.96 -5.72
N LYS A 132 -16.99 9.61 -5.27
CA LYS A 132 -16.34 10.26 -4.12
C LYS A 132 -16.08 11.74 -4.37
N MET A 133 -15.75 12.14 -5.60
CA MET A 133 -15.64 13.55 -5.96
C MET A 133 -16.95 14.33 -5.75
N CYS A 134 -18.10 13.74 -6.10
CA CYS A 134 -19.41 14.36 -5.85
C CYS A 134 -19.73 14.46 -4.35
N LEU A 135 -19.35 13.45 -3.56
CA LEU A 135 -19.51 13.48 -2.10
C LEU A 135 -18.63 14.56 -1.46
N LEU A 136 -17.38 14.69 -1.91
CA LEU A 136 -16.45 15.73 -1.48
C LEU A 136 -17.05 17.14 -1.69
N ILE A 137 -17.63 17.40 -2.86
CA ILE A 137 -18.29 18.68 -3.15
C ILE A 137 -19.40 18.97 -2.13
N LYS A 138 -20.26 17.99 -1.85
CA LYS A 138 -21.34 18.14 -0.87
C LYS A 138 -20.79 18.38 0.54
N ALA A 139 -19.73 17.68 0.92
CA ALA A 139 -19.10 17.84 2.23
C ALA A 139 -18.55 19.27 2.43
N ILE A 140 -17.84 19.81 1.43
CA ILE A 140 -17.30 21.17 1.49
C ILE A 140 -18.43 22.22 1.43
N GLN A 141 -19.48 22.00 0.63
CA GLN A 141 -20.64 22.88 0.59
C GLN A 141 -21.33 22.98 1.96
N LYS A 142 -21.54 21.84 2.64
CA LYS A 142 -22.14 21.82 3.98
C LYS A 142 -21.32 22.60 5.00
N ARG A 143 -19.98 22.54 4.92
CA ARG A 143 -19.07 23.27 5.82
C ARG A 143 -19.03 24.76 5.51
N LYS A 144 -19.18 25.17 4.24
CA LYS A 144 -19.25 26.59 3.84
C LYS A 144 -20.34 27.34 4.60
N ASP A 145 -21.50 26.71 4.76
CA ASP A 145 -22.65 27.34 5.42
C ASP A 145 -22.43 27.55 6.93
N SER A 146 -21.38 26.93 7.49
CA SER A 146 -21.03 27.00 8.92
C SER A 146 -19.90 28.00 9.24
N ILE A 147 -19.20 28.55 8.23
CA ILE A 147 -17.97 29.34 8.42
C ILE A 147 -18.14 30.75 7.81
N GLU A 148 -18.03 31.81 8.64
CA GLU A 148 -18.13 33.21 8.19
C GLU A 148 -16.79 33.91 7.90
N ASN A 149 -16.85 34.88 6.99
CA ASN A 149 -15.82 35.87 6.62
C ASN A 149 -14.63 35.37 5.76
N VAL A 150 -13.42 35.21 6.32
CA VAL A 150 -12.18 35.09 5.51
C VAL A 150 -11.98 33.68 4.94
N SER A 151 -12.25 32.66 5.74
CA SER A 151 -12.26 31.27 5.30
C SER A 151 -13.33 31.01 4.25
N GLY A 152 -14.45 31.75 4.29
CA GLY A 152 -15.52 31.67 3.30
C GLY A 152 -15.07 31.99 1.87
N THR A 153 -14.16 32.96 1.67
CA THR A 153 -13.62 33.29 0.34
C THR A 153 -12.71 32.19 -0.19
N LYS A 154 -11.80 31.65 0.64
CA LYS A 154 -10.95 30.51 0.27
C LYS A 154 -11.78 29.27 -0.05
N ILE A 155 -12.83 28.99 0.72
CA ILE A 155 -13.76 27.87 0.49
C ILE A 155 -14.55 28.07 -0.80
N ARG A 156 -14.98 29.31 -1.13
CA ARG A 156 -15.60 29.62 -2.42
C ARG A 156 -14.68 29.29 -3.59
N PHE A 157 -13.40 29.66 -3.48
CA PHE A 157 -12.40 29.32 -4.50
C PHE A 157 -12.21 27.80 -4.65
N ILE A 158 -12.14 27.06 -3.55
CA ILE A 158 -12.09 25.59 -3.58
C ILE A 158 -13.32 25.00 -4.28
N LEU A 159 -14.52 25.51 -3.97
CA LEU A 159 -15.76 25.05 -4.60
C LEU A 159 -15.82 25.37 -6.09
N GLU A 160 -15.28 26.51 -6.51
CA GLU A 160 -15.13 26.86 -7.92
C GLU A 160 -14.17 25.88 -8.62
N ASN A 161 -13.00 25.64 -8.03
CA ASN A 161 -12.02 24.65 -8.50
C ASN A 161 -12.65 23.24 -8.61
N LEU A 162 -13.37 22.79 -7.59
CA LEU A 162 -14.08 21.52 -7.60
C LEU A 162 -15.14 21.44 -8.71
N THR A 163 -15.83 22.53 -8.98
CA THR A 163 -16.84 22.60 -10.05
C THR A 163 -16.19 22.52 -11.42
N LEU A 164 -15.05 23.20 -11.63
CA LEU A 164 -14.26 23.07 -12.85
C LEU A 164 -13.77 21.63 -13.06
N ILE A 165 -13.27 20.99 -12.00
CA ILE A 165 -12.85 19.59 -12.04
C ILE A 165 -14.04 18.69 -12.36
N LYS A 166 -15.19 18.86 -11.69
CA LYS A 166 -16.45 18.12 -11.94
C LYS A 166 -17.00 18.31 -13.35
N ASN A 167 -16.71 19.43 -14.01
CA ASN A 167 -17.14 19.70 -15.38
C ASN A 167 -16.08 19.36 -16.44
N ASN A 168 -14.91 18.85 -16.04
CA ASN A 168 -13.80 18.43 -16.94
C ASN A 168 -13.23 19.61 -17.72
N ASN A 169 -13.33 20.82 -17.15
CA ASN A 169 -12.82 22.04 -17.76
C ASN A 169 -11.31 22.20 -17.45
N SER A 170 -10.50 21.24 -17.91
CA SER A 170 -9.05 21.19 -17.65
C SER A 170 -8.29 22.41 -18.16
N SER A 171 -8.69 22.97 -19.30
CA SER A 171 -8.06 24.17 -19.86
C SER A 171 -8.20 25.40 -18.95
N LYS A 172 -9.41 25.70 -18.47
CA LYS A 172 -9.68 26.81 -17.55
C LYS A 172 -8.99 26.60 -16.20
N PHE A 173 -9.00 25.36 -15.71
CA PHE A 173 -8.36 25.02 -14.44
C PHE A 173 -6.83 25.19 -14.49
N SER A 174 -6.18 24.72 -15.56
CA SER A 174 -4.73 24.86 -15.74
C SER A 174 -4.29 26.30 -15.98
N GLN A 175 -5.11 27.14 -16.61
CA GLN A 175 -4.83 28.57 -16.77
C GLN A 175 -4.87 29.32 -15.42
N GLN A 176 -5.74 28.88 -14.51
CA GLN A 176 -5.87 29.49 -13.19
C GLN A 176 -4.85 28.96 -12.17
N ASN A 177 -4.26 27.78 -12.41
CA ASN A 177 -3.46 27.07 -11.43
C ASN A 177 -2.19 26.49 -12.04
N SER A 178 -1.02 26.95 -11.57
CA SER A 178 0.27 26.31 -11.86
C SER A 178 0.36 24.98 -11.08
N SER A 179 0.24 23.84 -11.77
CA SER A 179 0.43 22.53 -11.14
C SER A 179 1.87 22.41 -10.62
N ILE A 180 2.00 21.96 -9.38
CA ILE A 180 3.29 21.74 -8.71
C ILE A 180 3.81 20.34 -9.08
N VAL A 181 2.90 19.39 -9.30
CA VAL A 181 3.20 18.01 -9.72
C VAL A 181 3.69 18.00 -11.17
N LEU A 182 4.89 17.45 -11.36
CA LEU A 182 5.50 17.25 -12.67
C LEU A 182 4.98 15.95 -13.31
N GLU A 183 3.67 15.90 -13.60
CA GLU A 183 3.01 14.71 -14.16
C GLU A 183 3.71 14.21 -15.43
N ASN A 184 4.11 15.13 -16.31
CA ASN A 184 4.85 14.80 -17.53
C ASN A 184 6.23 14.18 -17.24
N LEU A 185 6.96 14.70 -16.25
CA LEU A 185 8.25 14.13 -15.84
C LEU A 185 8.04 12.70 -15.33
N ILE A 186 7.07 12.52 -14.43
CA ILE A 186 6.76 11.22 -13.84
C ILE A 186 6.36 10.22 -14.93
N ALA A 187 5.40 10.59 -15.79
CA ALA A 187 4.92 9.72 -16.85
C ALA A 187 6.02 9.38 -17.89
N ASN A 188 6.87 10.35 -18.26
CA ASN A 188 7.99 10.10 -19.18
C ASN A 188 9.04 9.17 -18.58
N THR A 189 9.42 9.39 -17.32
CA THR A 189 10.40 8.54 -16.63
C THR A 189 9.86 7.13 -16.41
N LEU A 190 8.61 6.97 -15.99
CA LEU A 190 7.98 5.65 -15.84
C LEU A 190 7.85 4.92 -17.18
N ARG A 191 7.52 5.63 -18.28
CA ARG A 191 7.54 5.05 -19.63
C ARG A 191 8.94 4.59 -20.05
N SER A 192 9.97 5.37 -19.72
CA SER A 192 11.37 5.05 -20.04
C SER A 192 11.85 3.80 -19.29
N ILE A 193 11.57 3.72 -17.98
CA ILE A 193 12.11 2.68 -17.10
C ILE A 193 11.21 1.43 -17.07
N ILE A 194 9.91 1.62 -16.79
CA ILE A 194 8.95 0.54 -16.49
C ILE A 194 8.07 0.21 -17.72
N LYS A 195 8.14 1.02 -18.80
CA LYS A 195 7.29 0.91 -20.00
C LYS A 195 5.79 0.98 -19.70
N LYS A 196 5.42 1.60 -18.57
CA LYS A 196 4.04 1.82 -18.12
C LYS A 196 3.86 3.27 -17.67
N ASN A 197 2.63 3.77 -17.76
CA ASN A 197 2.29 5.13 -17.30
C ASN A 197 2.04 5.19 -15.78
N ARG A 198 1.57 4.10 -15.17
CA ARG A 198 1.32 3.96 -13.73
C ARG A 198 1.72 2.55 -13.28
N VAL A 199 2.21 2.41 -12.05
CA VAL A 199 2.51 1.11 -11.45
C VAL A 199 1.25 0.45 -10.90
N GLN A 200 1.35 -0.83 -10.52
CA GLN A 200 0.27 -1.53 -9.83
C GLN A 200 0.07 -0.90 -8.44
N CYS A 201 -1.15 -0.48 -8.14
CA CYS A 201 -1.49 0.18 -6.89
C CYS A 201 -1.40 -0.77 -5.69
N LEU A 202 -0.87 -0.25 -4.58
CA LEU A 202 -0.89 -0.90 -3.28
C LEU A 202 -2.10 -0.40 -2.48
N ALA A 203 -3.21 -1.13 -2.58
CA ALA A 203 -4.48 -0.76 -1.95
C ALA A 203 -4.38 -0.85 -0.41
N GLY A 204 -4.63 0.26 0.29
CA GLY A 204 -4.56 0.32 1.75
C GLY A 204 -5.31 1.51 2.32
N ARG A 205 -6.11 1.27 3.36
CA ARG A 205 -6.79 2.32 4.12
C ARG A 205 -5.81 3.01 5.06
N TYR A 206 -6.03 4.30 5.33
CA TYR A 206 -5.15 5.09 6.17
C TYR A 206 -4.94 4.47 7.55
N SER A 207 -6.03 4.02 8.18
CA SER A 207 -6.00 3.40 9.51
C SER A 207 -5.25 2.07 9.55
N ALA A 208 -5.30 1.29 8.46
CA ALA A 208 -4.58 0.02 8.36
C ALA A 208 -3.08 0.27 8.17
N ILE A 209 -2.72 1.25 7.33
CA ILE A 209 -1.34 1.65 7.08
C ILE A 209 -0.65 2.06 8.37
N LEU A 210 -1.30 2.88 9.21
CA LEU A 210 -0.72 3.36 10.46
C LEU A 210 -0.52 2.27 11.53
N LYS A 211 -1.40 1.27 11.59
CA LYS A 211 -1.40 0.25 12.66
C LYS A 211 -0.14 -0.61 12.66
N THR A 212 0.38 -0.95 11.48
CA THR A 212 1.49 -1.90 11.38
C THR A 212 2.37 -1.63 10.16
N PRO A 213 3.72 -1.73 10.29
CA PRO A 213 4.63 -1.56 9.17
C PRO A 213 4.47 -2.63 8.09
N HIS A 214 3.76 -3.73 8.38
CA HIS A 214 3.47 -4.82 7.44
C HIS A 214 2.03 -4.79 6.93
N TRP A 215 1.36 -3.63 6.95
CA TRP A 215 -0.06 -3.46 6.59
C TRP A 215 -0.41 -4.05 5.22
N TYR A 216 0.53 -3.98 4.27
CA TYR A 216 0.43 -4.55 2.92
C TYR A 216 0.29 -6.08 2.91
N SER A 217 0.60 -6.76 4.01
CA SER A 217 0.35 -8.20 4.17
C SER A 217 -1.11 -8.52 4.50
N TYR A 218 -1.89 -7.53 4.95
CA TYR A 218 -3.28 -7.66 5.40
C TYR A 218 -4.30 -7.18 4.37
N THR A 219 -3.88 -6.63 3.22
CA THR A 219 -4.74 -6.05 2.16
C THR A 219 -5.53 -7.09 1.35
N GLY A 220 -5.61 -8.32 1.88
CA GLY A 220 -6.46 -9.41 1.43
C GLY A 220 -7.51 -9.78 2.48
N GLU A 221 -8.08 -8.81 3.19
CA GLU A 221 -9.40 -9.00 3.81
C GLU A 221 -10.39 -9.31 2.67
N LEU A 222 -10.51 -10.60 2.32
CA LEU A 222 -11.82 -11.17 2.07
C LEU A 222 -12.64 -10.78 3.30
N GLU A 223 -13.69 -10.00 3.08
CA GLU A 223 -14.67 -9.74 4.13
C GLU A 223 -14.96 -11.06 4.84
N PRO A 224 -15.02 -11.09 6.18
CA PRO A 224 -15.51 -12.26 6.86
C PRO A 224 -16.94 -12.43 6.37
N SER A 225 -17.19 -13.40 5.47
CA SER A 225 -18.56 -13.78 5.17
C SER A 225 -19.10 -14.38 6.46
N GLU A 226 -19.85 -13.57 7.19
CA GLU A 226 -20.68 -14.03 8.27
C GLU A 226 -21.56 -15.16 7.71
N THR A 227 -21.38 -16.34 8.31
CA THR A 227 -22.41 -17.36 8.50
C THR A 227 -23.31 -17.71 7.31
N SER A 228 -22.98 -18.80 6.66
CA SER A 228 -24.02 -19.75 6.23
C SER A 228 -23.58 -21.15 6.61
N ILE A 229 -23.96 -21.55 7.82
CA ILE A 229 -24.17 -22.95 8.16
C ILE A 229 -25.27 -23.44 7.21
N VAL A 230 -24.89 -23.92 6.03
CA VAL A 230 -25.79 -24.72 5.20
C VAL A 230 -25.60 -26.16 5.67
N ASN A 231 -26.53 -26.57 6.54
CA ASN A 231 -26.85 -27.97 6.74
C ASN A 231 -27.29 -28.55 5.39
N ASP A 232 -26.40 -29.20 4.66
CA ASP A 232 -26.82 -30.09 3.58
C ASP A 232 -26.85 -31.53 4.08
N ARG A 233 -27.97 -31.84 4.74
CA ARG A 233 -28.45 -33.21 4.91
C ARG A 233 -29.06 -33.62 3.58
N THR A 234 -28.32 -34.37 2.76
CA THR A 234 -28.77 -35.60 2.07
C THR A 234 -27.79 -35.99 0.97
N THR A 235 -26.98 -37.03 1.22
CA THR A 235 -26.93 -38.24 0.38
C THR A 235 -26.00 -39.23 1.08
N GLY A 236 -26.58 -40.29 1.64
CA GLY A 236 -25.81 -41.42 2.14
C GLY A 236 -25.26 -42.26 0.99
N LYS A 237 -23.99 -42.66 1.10
CA LYS A 237 -23.56 -44.06 0.99
C LYS A 237 -22.06 -44.22 1.30
N THR A 238 -21.81 -45.18 2.20
CA THR A 238 -20.61 -46.04 2.38
C THR A 238 -19.30 -45.47 2.95
N ARG A 239 -19.19 -45.56 4.28
CA ARG A 239 -18.24 -46.36 5.11
C ARG A 239 -16.87 -46.79 4.51
N ILE A 240 -15.84 -46.28 5.19
CA ILE A 240 -14.46 -46.74 5.52
C ILE A 240 -14.10 -48.22 5.27
N GLN A 241 -12.89 -48.44 4.71
CA GLN A 241 -11.81 -49.43 5.00
C GLN A 241 -11.02 -49.68 3.69
N ASP A 242 -9.73 -49.94 3.58
CA ASP A 242 -8.51 -49.91 4.40
C ASP A 242 -7.35 -50.10 3.38
N ASN A 243 -6.13 -49.68 3.73
CA ASN A 243 -4.80 -50.06 3.18
C ASN A 243 -4.72 -50.85 1.86
N GLN A 244 -3.95 -50.35 0.87
CA GLN A 244 -2.82 -51.10 0.28
C GLN A 244 -1.74 -50.14 -0.29
N LEU A 245 -0.51 -50.39 0.14
CA LEU A 245 0.75 -49.86 -0.38
C LEU A 245 0.98 -50.36 -1.80
N VAL A 246 1.07 -49.49 -2.82
CA VAL A 246 1.73 -49.84 -4.08
C VAL A 246 2.30 -48.58 -4.78
N ASP A 247 3.61 -48.66 -5.04
CA ASP A 247 4.41 -48.06 -6.11
C ASP A 247 4.53 -46.54 -6.30
N THR A 248 5.69 -46.08 -5.81
CA THR A 248 6.59 -45.09 -6.39
C THR A 248 6.62 -45.09 -7.93
N MET A 249 6.74 -43.89 -8.52
CA MET A 249 6.91 -43.55 -9.95
C MET A 249 5.60 -43.36 -10.73
N ILE A 250 5.14 -42.09 -10.77
CA ILE A 250 4.50 -41.33 -11.89
C ILE A 250 3.71 -40.18 -11.23
N VAL A 251 4.38 -39.18 -10.63
CA VAL A 251 3.71 -37.93 -10.18
C VAL A 251 4.70 -36.75 -10.18
N SER A 252 5.26 -36.40 -11.33
CA SER A 252 6.19 -35.26 -11.43
C SER A 252 5.54 -34.02 -12.08
N GLU A 253 4.57 -34.20 -12.98
CA GLU A 253 4.02 -33.10 -13.79
C GLU A 253 2.69 -32.54 -13.26
N THR A 254 1.88 -33.34 -12.57
CA THR A 254 0.56 -32.91 -12.06
C THR A 254 0.67 -31.98 -10.86
N GLN A 255 1.66 -32.17 -9.97
CA GLN A 255 1.84 -31.30 -8.79
C GLN A 255 2.32 -29.89 -9.15
N GLN A 256 3.04 -29.72 -10.27
CA GLN A 256 3.60 -28.43 -10.67
C GLN A 256 2.51 -27.45 -11.13
N THR A 257 1.50 -27.96 -11.84
CA THR A 257 0.37 -27.16 -12.34
C THR A 257 -0.59 -26.75 -11.22
N ASP A 258 -0.85 -27.63 -10.25
CA ASP A 258 -1.67 -27.30 -9.08
C ASP A 258 -0.97 -26.35 -8.10
N LEU A 259 0.36 -26.44 -8.01
CA LEU A 259 1.17 -25.52 -7.21
C LEU A 259 1.26 -24.12 -7.82
N ASP A 260 1.33 -24.00 -9.14
CA ASP A 260 1.29 -22.69 -9.80
C ASP A 260 -0.10 -22.05 -9.71
N ARG A 261 -1.19 -22.85 -9.76
CA ARG A 261 -2.56 -22.41 -9.45
C ARG A 261 -2.69 -21.96 -8.00
N LEU A 262 -2.07 -22.68 -7.05
CA LEU A 262 -2.03 -22.29 -5.64
C LEU A 262 -1.25 -20.99 -5.44
N CYS A 263 -0.09 -20.85 -6.08
CA CYS A 263 0.69 -19.61 -6.06
C CYS A 263 -0.15 -18.43 -6.59
N HIS A 264 -0.90 -18.64 -7.67
CA HIS A 264 -1.79 -17.63 -8.22
C HIS A 264 -2.94 -17.28 -7.27
N ARG A 265 -3.59 -18.28 -6.67
CA ARG A 265 -4.65 -18.10 -5.66
C ARG A 265 -4.15 -17.36 -4.42
N LEU A 266 -2.93 -17.67 -3.97
CA LEU A 266 -2.28 -16.99 -2.87
C LEU A 266 -1.64 -15.66 -3.29
N ARG A 267 -1.73 -15.23 -4.56
CA ARG A 267 -1.05 -14.04 -5.12
C ARG A 267 0.46 -14.01 -4.88
N ILE A 268 1.09 -15.18 -4.79
CA ILE A 268 2.53 -15.34 -4.68
C ILE A 268 3.10 -15.37 -6.09
N ASN A 269 3.44 -14.18 -6.61
CA ASN A 269 3.93 -14.04 -7.98
C ASN A 269 5.46 -14.03 -8.11
N ALA A 270 6.17 -13.69 -7.02
CA ALA A 270 7.62 -13.61 -7.02
C ALA A 270 8.28 -15.01 -7.09
N PRO A 271 9.29 -15.22 -7.95
CA PRO A 271 9.90 -16.53 -8.19
C PRO A 271 10.48 -17.15 -6.91
N LEU A 272 11.16 -16.35 -6.09
CA LEU A 272 11.70 -16.76 -4.80
C LEU A 272 10.61 -17.23 -3.82
N ARG A 273 9.48 -16.53 -3.78
CA ARG A 273 8.36 -16.88 -2.88
C ARG A 273 7.64 -18.13 -3.35
N LYS A 274 7.52 -18.32 -4.67
CA LYS A 274 7.04 -19.57 -5.24
C LYS A 274 7.95 -20.72 -4.81
N GLU A 275 9.26 -20.57 -4.97
CA GLU A 275 10.26 -21.57 -4.59
C GLU A 275 10.21 -21.92 -3.09
N LEU A 276 10.12 -20.91 -2.22
CA LEU A 276 9.93 -21.09 -0.77
C LEU A 276 8.62 -21.83 -0.45
N LEU A 277 7.52 -21.50 -1.15
CA LEU A 277 6.26 -22.21 -1.00
C LEU A 277 6.35 -23.65 -1.52
N LYS A 278 7.06 -23.90 -2.63
CA LYS A 278 7.31 -25.25 -3.15
C LYS A 278 8.09 -26.06 -2.11
N ALA A 279 9.16 -25.48 -1.55
CA ALA A 279 9.95 -26.10 -0.51
C ALA A 279 9.11 -26.42 0.74
N LEU A 280 8.16 -25.55 1.10
CA LEU A 280 7.26 -25.79 2.23
C LEU A 280 6.27 -26.93 1.97
N ILE A 281 5.67 -26.99 0.77
CA ILE A 281 4.64 -27.96 0.40
C ILE A 281 5.22 -29.35 0.09
N VAL A 282 6.41 -29.40 -0.52
CA VAL A 282 7.09 -30.65 -0.89
C VAL A 282 7.76 -31.32 0.31
N SER A 283 8.03 -30.57 1.38
CA SER A 283 8.71 -31.11 2.55
C SER A 283 7.75 -31.88 3.43
N ASN A 284 8.14 -33.09 3.82
CA ASN A 284 7.32 -33.98 4.66
C ASN A 284 7.45 -33.68 6.16
N ASN A 285 8.50 -32.97 6.57
CA ASN A 285 8.74 -32.60 7.96
C ASN A 285 9.22 -31.15 8.10
N TYR A 286 9.06 -30.57 9.29
CA TYR A 286 9.40 -29.16 9.55
C TYR A 286 10.91 -28.91 9.53
N VAL A 287 11.75 -29.90 9.88
CA VAL A 287 13.21 -29.75 9.90
C VAL A 287 13.78 -29.63 8.48
N GLU A 288 13.27 -30.46 7.57
CA GLU A 288 13.59 -30.49 6.14
C GLU A 288 13.06 -29.23 5.44
N ALA A 289 11.83 -28.84 5.76
CA ALA A 289 11.26 -27.57 5.30
C ALA A 289 12.12 -26.38 5.75
N ALA A 290 12.50 -26.34 7.04
CA ALA A 290 13.37 -25.28 7.57
C ALA A 290 14.73 -25.29 6.87
N GLY A 291 15.36 -26.46 6.70
CA GLY A 291 16.66 -26.59 6.04
C GLY A 291 16.63 -26.10 4.59
N LYS A 292 15.62 -26.52 3.82
CA LYS A 292 15.44 -26.10 2.42
C LYS A 292 15.10 -24.61 2.32
N MET A 293 14.26 -24.08 3.21
CA MET A 293 13.94 -22.66 3.20
C MET A 293 15.14 -21.79 3.62
N ILE A 294 15.93 -22.24 4.60
CA ILE A 294 17.16 -21.56 5.01
C ILE A 294 18.19 -21.57 3.89
N SER A 295 18.35 -22.67 3.14
CA SER A 295 19.28 -22.72 2.01
C SER A 295 18.85 -21.78 0.88
N ILE A 296 17.57 -21.75 0.53
CA ILE A 296 17.01 -20.84 -0.47
C ILE A 296 17.12 -19.37 -0.02
N ALA A 297 16.84 -19.08 1.25
CA ALA A 297 16.92 -17.73 1.80
C ALA A 297 18.37 -17.23 1.96
N ARG A 298 19.33 -18.14 2.21
CA ARG A 298 20.75 -17.81 2.34
C ARG A 298 21.36 -17.40 1.00
N ASN A 299 20.92 -18.01 -0.10
CA ASN A 299 21.38 -17.64 -1.45
C ASN A 299 20.83 -16.29 -1.92
N ASN A 300 19.72 -15.82 -1.34
CA ASN A 300 18.98 -14.66 -1.86
C ASN A 300 18.93 -13.46 -0.90
N HIS A 301 19.61 -13.50 0.26
CA HIS A 301 19.69 -12.42 1.27
C HIS A 301 18.36 -11.78 1.73
N ARG A 302 17.20 -12.38 1.41
CA ARG A 302 15.87 -11.80 1.65
C ARG A 302 15.06 -12.63 2.64
N ARG A 303 15.37 -12.46 3.93
CA ARG A 303 14.69 -13.15 5.06
C ARG A 303 13.22 -12.74 5.23
N SER A 304 12.85 -11.51 4.87
CA SER A 304 11.47 -11.02 4.94
C SER A 304 10.49 -11.82 4.08
N SER A 305 10.98 -12.40 2.97
CA SER A 305 10.18 -13.24 2.08
C SER A 305 9.79 -14.57 2.71
N MET A 306 10.56 -15.06 3.68
CA MET A 306 10.32 -16.32 4.39
C MET A 306 9.15 -16.19 5.37
N SER A 307 9.17 -15.15 6.20
CA SER A 307 8.08 -14.85 7.15
C SER A 307 6.75 -14.60 6.42
N TYR A 308 6.80 -13.90 5.29
CA TYR A 308 5.63 -13.66 4.44
C TYR A 308 5.02 -14.97 3.90
N CYS A 309 5.85 -15.89 3.37
CA CYS A 309 5.37 -17.17 2.83
C CYS A 309 4.75 -18.05 3.93
N MET A 310 5.34 -18.07 5.12
CA MET A 310 4.81 -18.84 6.26
C MET A 310 3.47 -18.31 6.73
N LEU A 311 3.36 -17.00 6.95
CA LEU A 311 2.13 -16.36 7.42
C LEU A 311 0.97 -16.58 6.43
N ARG A 312 1.26 -16.52 5.14
CA ARG A 312 0.26 -16.71 4.08
C ARG A 312 -0.15 -18.17 3.88
N SER A 313 0.77 -19.10 4.16
CA SER A 313 0.50 -20.55 4.15
C SER A 313 -0.32 -20.98 5.36
N MET A 314 -0.08 -20.39 6.54
CA MET A 314 -0.90 -20.61 7.75
C MET A 314 -2.34 -20.15 7.53
N ARG A 315 -2.54 -18.98 6.91
CA ARG A 315 -3.88 -18.44 6.63
C ARG A 315 -4.70 -19.25 5.64
N ALA A 316 -4.07 -20.09 4.82
CA ALA A 316 -4.74 -20.90 3.83
C ALA A 316 -5.22 -22.27 4.37
N ASN A 317 -5.00 -22.57 5.67
CA ASN A 317 -5.27 -23.87 6.31
C ASN A 317 -4.66 -25.07 5.56
N ILE A 318 -3.56 -24.86 4.83
CA ILE A 318 -2.96 -25.93 4.01
C ILE A 318 -2.06 -26.83 4.87
N ILE A 319 -1.54 -26.33 6.00
CA ILE A 319 -0.56 -27.05 6.83
C ILE A 319 -0.70 -26.63 8.31
N ASP A 320 -1.50 -27.37 9.09
CA ASP A 320 -1.90 -26.94 10.45
C ASP A 320 -0.83 -27.18 11.53
N SER A 321 -0.22 -28.37 11.60
CA SER A 321 0.74 -28.68 12.67
C SER A 321 2.18 -28.32 12.32
N MET A 322 2.58 -28.48 11.05
CA MET A 322 3.97 -28.34 10.61
C MET A 322 4.48 -26.89 10.66
N ILE A 323 3.64 -25.87 10.38
CA ILE A 323 4.10 -24.48 10.34
C ILE A 323 4.31 -23.91 11.75
N ILE A 324 3.56 -24.35 12.75
CA ILE A 324 3.74 -23.91 14.14
C ILE A 324 5.13 -24.35 14.65
N PHE A 325 5.49 -25.62 14.44
CA PHE A 325 6.82 -26.12 14.79
C PHE A 325 7.93 -25.50 13.95
N LEU A 326 7.67 -25.21 12.68
CA LEU A 326 8.60 -24.50 11.80
C LEU A 326 8.87 -23.07 12.32
N PHE A 327 7.82 -22.34 12.71
CA PHE A 327 7.92 -20.98 13.24
C PHE A 327 8.71 -20.95 14.56
N ILE A 328 8.44 -21.89 15.47
CA ILE A 328 9.21 -22.08 16.72
C ILE A 328 10.67 -22.44 16.42
N SER A 329 10.93 -23.33 15.45
CA SER A 329 12.30 -23.70 15.10
C SER A 329 13.10 -22.53 14.53
N LEU A 330 12.46 -21.65 13.75
CA LEU A 330 13.12 -20.52 13.13
C LEU A 330 13.37 -19.38 14.12
N THR A 331 12.43 -19.11 15.03
CA THR A 331 12.65 -18.17 16.15
C THR A 331 13.69 -18.70 17.14
N SER A 332 13.78 -20.02 17.35
CA SER A 332 14.82 -20.63 18.19
C SER A 332 16.21 -20.54 17.54
N ILE A 333 16.31 -20.76 16.22
CA ILE A 333 17.56 -20.58 15.45
C ILE A 333 18.00 -19.11 15.42
N GLU A 334 17.05 -18.16 15.42
CA GLU A 334 17.34 -16.72 15.51
C GLU A 334 18.03 -16.35 16.84
N ASN A 335 17.63 -16.96 17.96
CA ASN A 335 18.25 -16.72 19.27
C ASN A 335 19.66 -17.34 19.39
N ILE A 336 19.95 -18.43 18.66
CA ILE A 336 21.26 -19.10 18.71
C ILE A 336 22.31 -18.38 17.84
N ARG A 337 21.90 -17.53 16.88
CA ARG A 337 22.81 -16.76 16.01
C ARG A 337 23.00 -15.29 16.44
N LEU A 338 22.35 -14.87 17.52
CA LEU A 338 22.52 -13.56 18.15
C LEU A 338 23.42 -13.60 19.40
N LEU A 339 23.94 -14.78 19.75
CA LEU A 339 25.17 -15.00 20.51
C LEU A 339 26.30 -15.30 19.51
#